data_AF-A0A967EWH4-F1
#
_entry.id   AF-A0A967EWH4-F1
#
_cell.length_a   1.000
_cell.length_b   1.000
_cell.length_c   1.000
_cell.angle_alpha   90.00
_cell.angle_beta   90.00
_cell.angle_gamma   90.00
#
_symmetry.space_group_name_H-M   'P 1'
#
loop_
_entity.id
_entity.type
_entity.pdbx_description
1 polymer ?
#
loop_
_entity_poly.entity_id
_entity_poly.type
_entity_poly.pdbx_seq_one_letter_code
_entity_poly.pdbx_strand_id
1 'polypeptide(L)' 'MGGVRRAVARRPDLWMEAARSAFAFAPNAWWRRFPFLPLPEARYLAWRRFTAYGSADRALSGEDVVAFLEWRRRLRTSR' A
#
# COMPACT_ATOMS: atom_id res chain seq x y z
N MET A 1 -6.36 -0.77 -11.67
CA MET A 1 -6.66 -0.73 -10.20
C MET A 1 -7.67 -1.79 -9.69
N GLY A 2 -8.54 -2.39 -10.51
CA GLY A 2 -9.63 -3.25 -10.01
C GLY A 2 -9.19 -4.55 -9.30
N GLY A 3 -8.03 -5.11 -9.67
CA GLY A 3 -7.49 -6.33 -9.04
C GLY A 3 -6.99 -6.11 -7.61
N VAL A 4 -6.33 -4.96 -7.36
CA VAL A 4 -5.76 -4.64 -6.04
C VAL A 4 -6.83 -4.51 -4.96
N ARG A 5 -7.88 -3.73 -5.24
CA ARG A 5 -8.98 -3.54 -4.28
C ARG A 5 -9.68 -4.86 -3.95
N ARG A 6 -9.92 -5.72 -4.96
CA ARG A 6 -10.53 -7.04 -4.76
C ARG A 6 -9.62 -7.99 -3.97
N ALA A 7 -8.33 -8.02 -4.27
CA ALA A 7 -7.38 -8.89 -3.58
C ALA A 7 -7.31 -8.56 -2.08
N VAL A 8 -7.24 -7.27 -1.73
CA VAL A 8 -7.24 -6.82 -0.33
C VAL A 8 -8.62 -7.00 0.32
N ALA A 9 -9.72 -6.70 -0.38
CA ALA A 9 -11.07 -6.85 0.17
C ALA A 9 -11.41 -8.31 0.56
N ARG A 10 -10.83 -9.31 -0.09
CA ARG A 10 -11.01 -10.73 0.24
C ARG A 10 -10.23 -11.20 1.49
N ARG A 11 -9.37 -10.36 2.07
CA ARG A 11 -8.46 -10.71 3.19
C ARG A 11 -8.61 -9.71 4.35
N PRO A 12 -9.64 -9.88 5.20
CA PRO A 12 -9.95 -8.92 6.27
C PRO A 12 -8.83 -8.78 7.31
N ASP A 13 -8.05 -9.84 7.52
CA ASP A 13 -6.87 -9.87 8.38
C ASP A 13 -5.74 -8.93 7.93
N LEU A 14 -5.70 -8.58 6.63
CA LEU A 14 -4.74 -7.65 6.05
C LEU A 14 -5.23 -6.20 6.04
N TRP A 15 -6.49 -5.92 6.38
CA TRP A 15 -7.04 -4.56 6.31
C TRP A 15 -6.35 -3.63 7.30
N MET A 16 -6.07 -4.10 8.52
CA MET A 16 -5.33 -3.31 9.49
C MET A 16 -3.91 -2.99 9.00
N GLU A 17 -3.23 -3.96 8.37
CA GLU A 17 -1.89 -3.72 7.82
C GLU A 17 -1.93 -2.82 6.58
N ALA A 18 -2.99 -2.91 5.78
CA ALA A 18 -3.23 -2.00 4.67
C ALA A 18 -3.41 -0.56 5.16
N ALA A 19 -4.24 -0.35 6.18
CA ALA A 19 -4.46 0.97 6.78
C ALA A 19 -3.17 1.52 7.42
N ARG A 20 -2.45 0.69 8.18
CA ARG A 20 -1.15 1.08 8.77
C ARG A 20 -0.11 1.43 7.72
N SER A 21 -0.05 0.68 6.64
CA SER A 21 0.90 0.94 5.55
C SER A 21 0.52 2.22 4.81
N ALA A 22 -0.78 2.44 4.55
CA ALA A 22 -1.27 3.67 3.97
C ALA A 22 -0.92 4.89 4.85
N PHE A 23 -1.12 4.78 6.17
CA PHE A 23 -0.75 5.82 7.13
C PHE A 23 0.77 6.06 7.19
N ALA A 24 1.58 5.00 7.17
CA ALA A 24 3.04 5.11 7.22
C ALA A 24 3.63 5.79 5.97
N PHE A 25 2.92 5.73 4.84
CA PHE A 25 3.34 6.33 3.57
C PHE A 25 2.53 7.59 3.22
N ALA A 26 1.60 8.00 4.08
CA ALA A 26 0.82 9.20 3.85
C ALA A 26 1.71 10.44 4.03
N PRO A 27 1.54 11.46 3.18
CA PRO A 27 2.26 12.72 3.34
C PRO A 27 1.87 13.43 4.64
N ASN A 28 2.78 14.23 5.20
CA ASN A 28 2.47 15.11 6.31
C ASN A 28 1.27 16.01 5.94
N ALA A 29 0.33 16.16 6.88
CA ALA A 29 -0.89 16.94 6.67
C ALA A 29 -1.86 16.39 5.60
N TRP A 30 -1.89 15.07 5.37
CA TRP A 30 -2.91 14.40 4.53
C TRP A 30 -4.35 14.82 4.88
N TRP A 31 -4.63 15.12 6.15
CA TRP A 31 -5.93 15.60 6.65
C TRP A 31 -6.31 17.02 6.22
N ARG A 32 -5.40 17.78 5.59
CA ARG A 32 -5.69 19.13 5.08
C ARG A 32 -6.21 19.13 3.65
N ARG A 33 -6.16 17.99 2.95
CA ARG A 33 -6.54 17.88 1.54
C ARG A 33 -7.60 16.81 1.37
N PHE A 34 -8.75 17.18 0.80
CA PHE A 34 -9.78 16.24 0.37
C PHE A 34 -9.13 15.18 -0.57
N PRO A 35 -9.38 13.86 -0.39
CA PRO A 35 -10.49 13.23 0.33
C PRO A 35 -10.25 12.95 1.82
N PHE A 36 -9.28 13.61 2.48
CA PHE A 36 -8.98 13.42 3.92
C PHE A 36 -8.67 11.97 4.29
N LEU A 37 -8.11 11.21 3.35
CA LEU A 37 -7.68 9.85 3.57
C LEU A 37 -6.15 9.82 3.59
N PRO A 38 -5.53 8.99 4.43
CA PRO A 38 -4.09 8.78 4.47
C PRO A 38 -3.66 7.94 3.26
N LEU A 39 -3.84 8.49 2.05
CA LEU A 39 -3.47 7.84 0.82
C LEU A 39 -2.01 8.17 0.50
N PRO A 40 -1.19 7.16 0.15
CA PRO A 40 0.17 7.39 -0.31
C PRO A 40 0.17 8.23 -1.58
N GLU A 41 1.11 9.16 -1.66
CA GLU A 41 1.27 10.05 -2.81
C GLU A 41 1.58 9.24 -4.08
N ALA A 42 1.01 9.62 -5.23
CA ALA A 42 1.27 8.95 -6.50
C ALA A 42 2.77 8.92 -6.87
N ARG A 43 3.50 9.98 -6.53
CA ARG A 43 4.95 10.09 -6.71
C ARG A 43 5.71 9.07 -5.86
N TYR A 44 5.30 8.88 -4.60
CA TYR A 44 5.85 7.83 -3.74
C TYR A 44 5.62 6.44 -4.34
N LEU A 45 4.40 6.16 -4.81
CA LEU A 45 4.07 4.88 -5.45
C LEU A 45 4.83 4.66 -6.77
N ALA A 46 5.09 5.70 -7.54
CA ALA A 46 5.92 5.62 -8.75
C ALA A 46 7.38 5.30 -8.41
N TRP A 47 7.95 5.99 -7.44
CA TRP A 47 9.31 5.71 -6.94
C TRP A 47 9.42 4.30 -6.36
N ARG A 48 8.41 3.85 -5.60
CA ARG A 48 8.39 2.50 -5.02
C ARG A 48 8.33 1.41 -6.10
N ARG A 49 7.56 1.63 -7.17
CA ARG A 49 7.52 0.72 -8.32
C ARG A 49 8.85 0.69 -9.06
N PHE A 50 9.43 1.86 -9.29
CA PHE A 50 10.74 1.98 -9.94
C PHE A 50 11.83 1.21 -9.18
N THR A 51 11.89 1.37 -7.86
CA THR A 51 12.89 0.67 -7.04
C THR A 51 12.64 -0.84 -6.91
N ALA A 52 11.38 -1.27 -6.91
CA ALA A 52 11.03 -2.69 -6.79
C ALA A 52 11.13 -3.47 -8.13
N TYR A 53 10.79 -2.85 -9.25
CA TYR A 53 10.63 -3.53 -10.54
C TYR A 53 11.46 -2.93 -11.68
N GLY A 54 12.31 -1.94 -11.39
CA GLY A 54 13.11 -1.22 -12.41
C GLY A 54 12.28 -0.34 -13.35
N SER A 55 10.97 -0.21 -13.13
CA SER A 55 10.05 0.54 -13.99
C SER A 55 8.95 1.22 -13.17
N ALA A 56 8.69 2.49 -13.46
CA ALA A 56 7.63 3.25 -12.79
C ALA A 56 6.24 2.91 -13.32
N ASP A 57 6.15 2.44 -14.58
CA ASP A 57 4.88 2.22 -15.28
C ASP A 57 4.28 0.83 -15.04
N ARG A 58 5.06 -0.10 -14.49
CA ARG A 58 4.55 -1.44 -14.16
C ARG A 58 3.42 -1.31 -13.14
N ALA A 59 2.24 -1.80 -13.50
CA ALA A 59 1.11 -1.83 -12.59
C ALA A 59 1.39 -2.82 -11.45
N LEU A 60 1.16 -2.38 -10.21
CA LEU A 60 1.15 -3.28 -9.05
C LEU A 60 -0.03 -4.25 -9.19
N SER A 61 0.25 -5.55 -9.15
CA SER A 61 -0.80 -6.56 -9.10
C SER A 61 -1.45 -6.61 -7.72
N GLY A 62 -2.64 -7.19 -7.62
CA GLY A 62 -3.26 -7.42 -6.31
C GLY A 62 -2.46 -8.40 -5.44
N GLU A 63 -1.79 -9.36 -6.07
CA GLU A 63 -0.94 -10.35 -5.40
C GLU A 63 0.32 -9.70 -4.83
N ASP A 64 0.96 -8.78 -5.57
CA ASP A 64 2.11 -8.01 -5.07
C ASP A 64 1.77 -7.24 -3.79
N VAL A 65 0.59 -6.61 -3.77
CA VAL A 65 0.11 -5.84 -2.62
C VAL A 65 -0.19 -6.77 -1.44
N VAL A 66 -0.84 -7.90 -1.68
CA VAL A 66 -1.11 -8.89 -0.63
C VAL A 66 0.20 -9.43 -0.04
N ALA A 67 1.15 -9.83 -0.89
CA ALA A 67 2.46 -10.33 -0.47
C ALA A 67 3.23 -9.30 0.38
N PHE A 68 3.18 -8.01 -0.01
CA PHE A 68 3.75 -6.93 0.77
C PHE A 68 3.11 -6.77 2.16
N LEU A 69 1.78 -6.83 2.23
CA LEU A 69 1.04 -6.70 3.50
C LEU A 69 1.29 -7.90 4.42
N GLU A 70 1.35 -9.10 3.87
CA GLU A 70 1.73 -10.30 4.63
C GLU A 70 3.14 -10.19 5.18
N TRP A 71 4.08 -9.70 4.38
CA TRP A 71 5.45 -9.47 4.84
C TRP A 71 5.50 -8.44 5.98
N ARG A 72 4.76 -7.32 5.86
CA ARG A 72 4.62 -6.32 6.95
C ARG A 72 4.05 -6.92 8.23
N ARG A 73 3.02 -7.77 8.10
CA ARG A 73 2.42 -8.49 9.22
C ARG A 73 3.45 -9.40 9.90
N ARG A 74 4.15 -10.23 9.13
CA ARG A 74 5.18 -11.16 9.63
C ARG A 74 6.26 -10.40 10.40
N LEU A 75 6.79 -9.32 9.83
CA LEU A 75 7.81 -8.47 10.48
C LEU A 75 7.36 -7.88 11.83
N ARG A 76 6.07 -7.58 11.97
CA ARG A 76 5.52 -7.04 13.22
C ARG A 76 5.29 -8.15 14.26
N THR A 77 4.84 -9.32 13.83
CA THR A 77 4.58 -10.46 14.72
C THR A 77 5.86 -11.16 15.14
N SER A 78 6.95 -11.05 14.35
CA SER A 78 8.27 -11.57 14.70
C SER A 78 9.08 -10.66 15.63
N ARG A 79 8.47 -9.61 16.20
CA ARG A 79 9.04 -8.77 17.26
C ARG A 79 8.48 -9.22 18.60
#